data_AF-A0A542SYM7-F1
#
_entry.id   AF-A0A542SYM7-F1
#
_cell.length_a   1.000
_cell.length_b   1.000
_cell.length_c   1.000
_cell.angle_alpha   90.00
_cell.angle_beta   90.00
_cell.angle_gamma   90.00
#
_symmetry.space_group_name_H-M   'P 1'
#
loop_
_entity.id
_entity.type
_entity.pdbx_description
1 polymer ?
#
loop_
_entity_poly.entity_id
_entity_poly.type
_entity_poly.pdbx_seq_one_letter_code
_entity_poly.pdbx_strand_id
1 'polypeptide(L)'
;MAGSAHATLAGFRRSRSPRTSRGTRAVRSTAPLAAVAAAFALAQLLLVRPGMGLGWDETVYVSQVSPQAPAAFFSAPRARGVSLLVAPVASWSTSTALLRIYLAVLSGLALYLALRAWRGLFPARVLALAGALFASLWVTLFYGPQAMPNYWVAVGALAAVACFLRARAARAGPGALWGLAASAALMALMRPMDAVWAVLPLLALGLARRHWRALAILLAGLAGGSAEWVIEAYADYGGLLRRMSEGSEIQGGLGWHLAVVDQVRSLGGRALCRPCTGALPNPVVTVWWFVLPLLAVLGLVVAVRARRTTATLLPLACAATAAFPYLFMIGYAAPRFLLPAYALLALPVAGALAYLVTAPRGPWRPVVATLLCLGLAGHLAVQLAVLENTVDGTTEAHRGWSRTADALHRLGVRPPCLLTGDGAIPVAFYTGCSSAATAGHNANSTEEAILRTARRIPVAALVPDGTRPPGYARDWPSEPLGGQRLYYAVPGGGR
;
A
#
# COMPACT_ATOMS: atom_id res chain seq x y z
N MET A 1 -41.68 -35.77 -78.59
CA MET A 1 -41.39 -34.35 -78.88
C MET A 1 -40.97 -33.65 -77.61
N ALA A 2 -40.01 -32.75 -77.75
CA ALA A 2 -39.12 -32.19 -76.73
C ALA A 2 -39.76 -31.19 -75.74
N GLY A 3 -39.03 -30.88 -74.65
CA GLY A 3 -38.88 -29.49 -74.20
C GLY A 3 -39.31 -29.08 -72.79
N SER A 4 -38.35 -29.13 -71.86
CA SER A 4 -37.96 -28.13 -70.83
C SER A 4 -38.93 -27.56 -69.77
N ALA A 5 -38.48 -27.72 -68.51
CA ALA A 5 -38.24 -26.72 -67.45
C ALA A 5 -39.39 -25.86 -66.89
N HIS A 6 -39.65 -25.99 -65.57
CA HIS A 6 -39.49 -24.89 -64.61
C HIS A 6 -39.46 -25.40 -63.16
N ALA A 7 -38.48 -24.89 -62.41
CA ALA A 7 -38.24 -25.13 -61.00
C ALA A 7 -39.26 -24.42 -60.09
N THR A 8 -39.55 -25.02 -58.93
CA THR A 8 -40.08 -24.29 -57.77
C THR A 8 -39.32 -24.71 -56.52
N LEU A 9 -38.40 -23.83 -56.12
CA LEU A 9 -37.74 -23.79 -54.82
C LEU A 9 -38.75 -23.32 -53.76
N ALA A 10 -39.00 -24.13 -52.73
CA ALA A 10 -39.70 -23.68 -51.54
C ALA A 10 -39.04 -24.21 -50.25
N GLY A 11 -38.18 -23.36 -49.67
CA GLY A 11 -38.22 -23.09 -48.23
C GLY A 11 -37.49 -24.05 -47.28
N PHE A 12 -36.15 -24.05 -47.29
CA PHE A 12 -35.39 -24.37 -46.08
C PHE A 12 -35.69 -23.32 -45.00
N ARG A 13 -36.54 -23.67 -44.03
CA ARG A 13 -36.73 -22.90 -42.79
C ARG A 13 -35.42 -22.95 -41.99
N ARG A 14 -34.58 -21.92 -42.15
CA ARG A 14 -33.45 -21.66 -41.25
C ARG A 14 -33.98 -21.50 -39.83
N SER A 15 -33.68 -22.48 -38.97
CA SER A 15 -33.71 -22.34 -37.52
C SER A 15 -32.88 -21.11 -37.13
N ARG A 16 -33.54 -20.03 -36.72
CA ARG A 16 -32.90 -18.88 -36.07
C ARG A 16 -32.37 -19.35 -34.72
N SER A 17 -31.06 -19.55 -34.64
CA SER A 17 -30.35 -19.74 -33.39
C SER A 17 -30.61 -18.54 -32.46
N PRO A 18 -31.06 -18.74 -31.21
CA PRO A 18 -31.31 -17.63 -30.30
C PRO A 18 -29.97 -16.97 -29.97
N ARG A 19 -29.81 -15.71 -30.42
CA ARG A 19 -28.73 -14.81 -30.00
C ARG A 19 -28.81 -14.65 -28.48
N THR A 20 -28.00 -15.44 -27.77
CA THR A 20 -27.85 -15.31 -26.33
C THR A 20 -27.30 -13.93 -25.98
N SER A 21 -28.01 -13.24 -25.11
CA SER A 21 -27.68 -11.94 -24.54
C SER A 21 -26.42 -12.04 -23.65
N ARG A 22 -25.24 -12.17 -24.27
CA ARG A 22 -23.95 -12.19 -23.55
C ARG A 22 -23.67 -10.88 -22.80
N GLY A 23 -24.24 -9.75 -23.23
CA GLY A 23 -24.03 -8.43 -22.62
C GLY A 23 -24.65 -8.28 -21.22
N THR A 24 -25.93 -8.66 -21.05
CA THR A 24 -26.66 -8.42 -19.80
C THR A 24 -26.25 -9.37 -18.66
N ARG A 25 -25.84 -10.60 -18.99
CA ARG A 25 -25.31 -11.58 -18.02
C ARG A 25 -23.91 -11.22 -17.51
N ALA A 26 -23.06 -10.65 -18.37
CA ALA A 26 -21.73 -10.21 -17.99
C ALA A 26 -21.79 -9.02 -17.02
N VAL A 27 -22.62 -8.00 -17.30
CA VAL A 27 -22.77 -6.79 -16.48
C VAL A 27 -23.33 -7.10 -15.08
N ARG A 28 -24.37 -7.94 -14.96
CA ARG A 28 -24.93 -8.35 -13.65
C ARG A 28 -23.92 -9.10 -12.78
N SER A 29 -22.92 -9.73 -13.40
CA SER A 29 -21.92 -10.52 -12.67
C SER A 29 -20.74 -9.69 -12.16
N THR A 30 -20.51 -8.46 -12.66
CA THR A 30 -19.41 -7.57 -12.24
C THR A 30 -19.86 -6.48 -11.27
N ALA A 31 -21.16 -6.17 -11.24
CA ALA A 31 -21.77 -5.20 -10.34
C ALA A 31 -21.31 -5.30 -8.87
N PRO A 32 -21.24 -6.48 -8.21
CA PRO A 32 -20.85 -6.51 -6.79
C PRO A 32 -19.38 -6.15 -6.56
N LEU A 33 -18.47 -6.45 -7.50
CA LEU A 33 -17.06 -6.06 -7.38
C LEU A 33 -16.88 -4.55 -7.58
N ALA A 34 -17.60 -3.99 -8.56
CA ALA A 34 -17.60 -2.56 -8.80
C ALA A 34 -18.21 -1.80 -7.60
N ALA A 35 -19.28 -2.32 -7.00
CA ALA A 35 -19.89 -1.74 -5.80
C ALA A 35 -18.92 -1.73 -4.61
N VAL A 36 -18.18 -2.82 -4.36
CA VAL A 36 -17.15 -2.86 -3.31
C VAL A 36 -16.04 -1.84 -3.56
N ALA A 37 -15.55 -1.73 -4.80
CA ALA A 37 -14.52 -0.76 -5.14
C ALA A 37 -15.01 0.70 -5.02
N ALA A 38 -16.23 0.99 -5.44
CA ALA A 38 -16.85 2.30 -5.30
C ALA A 38 -17.09 2.65 -3.83
N ALA A 39 -17.60 1.71 -3.04
CA ALA A 39 -17.79 1.88 -1.60
C ALA A 39 -16.44 2.10 -0.87
N PHE A 40 -15.38 1.38 -1.28
CA PHE A 40 -14.04 1.57 -0.75
C PHE A 40 -13.50 2.98 -1.03
N ALA A 41 -13.56 3.43 -2.30
CA ALA A 41 -13.15 4.78 -2.67
C ALA A 41 -13.97 5.84 -1.93
N LEU A 42 -15.29 5.68 -1.84
CA LEU A 42 -16.15 6.60 -1.11
C LEU A 42 -15.84 6.63 0.39
N ALA A 43 -15.64 5.47 1.01
CA ALA A 43 -15.29 5.37 2.43
C ALA A 43 -13.93 6.04 2.71
N GLN A 44 -12.95 5.92 1.83
CA GLN A 44 -11.69 6.66 1.96
C GLN A 44 -11.91 8.17 1.92
N LEU A 45 -12.71 8.67 0.97
CA LEU A 45 -12.99 10.10 0.84
C LEU A 45 -13.77 10.65 2.05
N LEU A 46 -14.73 9.89 2.58
CA LEU A 46 -15.55 10.33 3.71
C LEU A 46 -14.80 10.22 5.05
N LEU A 47 -14.08 9.13 5.29
CA LEU A 47 -13.51 8.80 6.59
C LEU A 47 -12.06 9.29 6.75
N VAL A 48 -11.23 9.21 5.70
CA VAL A 48 -9.84 9.71 5.76
C VAL A 48 -9.78 11.21 5.47
N ARG A 49 -10.75 11.71 4.67
CA ARG A 49 -10.94 13.11 4.28
C ARG A 49 -9.82 13.64 3.36
N PRO A 50 -10.13 14.22 2.18
CA PRO A 50 -9.10 14.76 1.28
C PRO A 50 -8.22 15.85 1.90
N GLY A 51 -8.69 16.53 2.95
CA GLY A 51 -7.95 17.57 3.65
C GLY A 51 -6.83 17.08 4.57
N MET A 52 -6.67 15.76 4.77
CA MET A 52 -5.53 15.24 5.54
C MET A 52 -4.21 15.55 4.81
N GLY A 53 -3.34 16.32 5.48
CA GLY A 53 -2.01 16.68 4.99
C GLY A 53 -1.12 15.48 4.65
N LEU A 54 0.06 15.70 4.08
CA LEU A 54 1.04 14.67 3.76
C LEU A 54 1.89 14.29 4.98
N GLY A 55 1.98 12.99 5.24
CA GLY A 55 2.86 12.43 6.26
C GLY A 55 4.33 12.49 5.89
N TRP A 56 5.22 12.20 6.85
CA TRP A 56 6.68 12.20 6.66
C TRP A 56 7.15 11.44 5.42
N ASP A 57 6.74 10.17 5.27
CA ASP A 57 7.13 9.37 4.11
C ASP A 57 6.52 9.90 2.81
N GLU A 58 5.32 10.46 2.89
CA GLU A 58 4.61 10.99 1.72
C GLU A 58 5.31 12.24 1.19
N THR A 59 5.73 13.15 2.08
CA THR A 59 6.50 14.33 1.68
C THR A 59 7.82 13.94 1.03
N VAL A 60 8.46 12.83 1.45
CA VAL A 60 9.64 12.31 0.75
C VAL A 60 9.31 11.91 -0.68
N TYR A 61 8.25 11.13 -0.92
CA TYR A 61 7.90 10.69 -2.27
C TYR A 61 7.37 11.80 -3.17
N VAL A 62 6.55 12.69 -2.61
CA VAL A 62 5.90 13.80 -3.34
C VAL A 62 6.92 14.88 -3.72
N SER A 63 7.87 15.22 -2.82
CA SER A 63 8.91 16.22 -3.11
C SER A 63 9.84 15.83 -4.27
N GLN A 64 9.90 14.56 -4.67
CA GLN A 64 10.73 14.13 -5.79
C GLN A 64 10.21 14.63 -7.14
N VAL A 65 8.92 14.97 -7.22
CA VAL A 65 8.26 15.38 -8.46
C VAL A 65 7.51 16.70 -8.32
N SER A 66 7.23 17.15 -7.10
CA SER A 66 6.43 18.34 -6.84
C SER A 66 7.26 19.63 -6.89
N PRO A 67 6.71 20.72 -7.46
CA PRO A 67 7.36 22.04 -7.41
C PRO A 67 7.25 22.69 -6.02
N GLN A 68 6.49 22.12 -5.08
CA GLN A 68 6.21 22.74 -3.79
C GLN A 68 7.46 22.92 -2.92
N ALA A 69 8.38 21.97 -2.95
CA ALA A 69 9.60 21.99 -2.16
C ALA A 69 10.71 21.22 -2.88
N PRO A 70 11.99 21.59 -2.66
CA PRO A 70 13.12 20.80 -3.13
C PRO A 70 13.03 19.32 -2.69
N ALA A 71 13.55 18.43 -3.53
CA ALA A 71 13.52 16.98 -3.28
C ALA A 71 14.18 16.64 -1.93
N ALA A 72 13.40 16.01 -1.05
CA ALA A 72 13.91 15.51 0.22
C ALA A 72 14.89 14.35 -0.01
N PHE A 73 15.76 14.10 0.98
CA PHE A 73 16.70 12.98 0.91
C PHE A 73 15.99 11.65 0.66
N PHE A 74 16.34 11.00 -0.44
CA PHE A 74 15.78 9.71 -0.83
C PHE A 74 16.68 8.60 -0.30
N SER A 75 16.22 7.89 0.72
CA SER A 75 17.02 6.86 1.39
C SER A 75 17.07 5.54 0.59
N ALA A 76 18.14 4.77 0.77
CA ALA A 76 18.38 3.47 0.14
C ALA A 76 17.18 2.49 0.04
N PRO A 77 16.35 2.25 1.08
CA PRO A 77 15.26 1.27 1.01
C PRO A 77 14.05 1.74 0.18
N ARG A 78 13.99 3.01 -0.24
CA ARG A 78 12.86 3.55 -1.01
C ARG A 78 13.07 3.26 -2.50
N ALA A 79 11.96 3.02 -3.20
CA ALA A 79 11.87 2.90 -4.65
C ALA A 79 10.93 3.96 -5.21
N ARG A 80 11.15 4.35 -6.47
CA ARG A 80 10.50 5.50 -7.11
C ARG A 80 9.06 5.24 -7.54
N GLY A 81 8.56 4.01 -7.44
CA GLY A 81 7.19 3.69 -7.86
C GLY A 81 6.11 4.57 -7.24
N VAL A 82 6.28 4.98 -5.99
CA VAL A 82 5.35 5.92 -5.34
C VAL A 82 5.49 7.33 -5.91
N SER A 83 6.70 7.81 -6.18
CA SER A 83 6.92 9.11 -6.83
C SER A 83 6.31 9.14 -8.23
N LEU A 84 6.47 8.07 -9.02
CA LEU A 84 5.84 7.92 -10.34
C LEU A 84 4.32 7.81 -10.26
N LEU A 85 3.80 7.15 -9.22
CA LEU A 85 2.36 7.04 -8.97
C LEU A 85 1.72 8.41 -8.70
N VAL A 86 2.37 9.25 -7.91
CA VAL A 86 1.82 10.58 -7.56
C VAL A 86 2.13 11.65 -8.62
N ALA A 87 3.11 11.42 -9.48
CA ALA A 87 3.56 12.36 -10.51
C ALA A 87 2.42 12.95 -11.38
N PRO A 88 1.39 12.19 -11.83
CA PRO A 88 0.32 12.75 -12.65
C PRO A 88 -0.49 13.88 -12.02
N VAL A 89 -0.40 14.05 -10.70
CA VAL A 89 -1.03 15.17 -9.97
C VAL A 89 0.03 16.07 -9.33
N ALA A 90 0.99 15.46 -8.64
CA ALA A 90 1.98 16.18 -7.83
C ALA A 90 2.95 17.02 -8.66
N SER A 91 3.18 16.71 -9.94
CA SER A 91 4.14 17.44 -10.78
C SER A 91 3.67 18.84 -11.19
N TRP A 92 2.37 19.09 -11.17
CA TRP A 92 1.78 20.36 -11.59
C TRP A 92 0.82 20.97 -10.56
N SER A 93 0.38 20.20 -9.56
CA SER A 93 -0.51 20.67 -8.50
C SER A 93 0.11 20.44 -7.12
N THR A 94 -0.03 21.43 -6.25
CA THR A 94 0.29 21.35 -4.81
C THR A 94 -0.93 20.99 -3.96
N SER A 95 -2.10 20.77 -4.58
CA SER A 95 -3.34 20.45 -3.87
C SER A 95 -3.30 19.04 -3.30
N THR A 96 -3.14 18.96 -1.97
CA THR A 96 -3.19 17.68 -1.26
C THR A 96 -4.55 17.00 -1.45
N ALA A 97 -5.65 17.76 -1.40
CA ALA A 97 -6.99 17.21 -1.60
C ALA A 97 -7.16 16.54 -2.97
N LEU A 98 -6.65 17.18 -4.04
CA LEU A 98 -6.67 16.60 -5.38
C LEU A 98 -5.87 15.29 -5.43
N LEU A 99 -4.68 15.26 -4.83
CA LEU A 99 -3.84 14.06 -4.75
C LEU A 99 -4.54 12.93 -3.97
N ARG A 100 -5.17 13.22 -2.83
CA ARG A 100 -5.93 12.25 -2.04
C ARG A 100 -7.10 11.66 -2.83
N ILE A 101 -7.85 12.50 -3.54
CA ILE A 101 -8.99 12.06 -4.38
C ILE A 101 -8.50 11.15 -5.49
N TYR A 102 -7.44 11.56 -6.20
CA TYR A 102 -6.81 10.75 -7.24
C TYR A 102 -6.39 9.38 -6.72
N LEU A 103 -5.67 9.33 -5.60
CA LEU A 103 -5.21 8.07 -5.00
C LEU A 103 -6.36 7.21 -4.50
N ALA A 104 -7.41 7.79 -3.91
CA ALA A 104 -8.60 7.05 -3.47
C ALA A 104 -9.28 6.34 -4.66
N VAL A 105 -9.56 7.09 -5.74
CA VAL A 105 -10.18 6.54 -6.96
C VAL A 105 -9.30 5.47 -7.60
N LEU A 106 -7.99 5.73 -7.73
CA LEU A 106 -7.05 4.78 -8.30
C LEU A 106 -6.93 3.51 -7.44
N SER A 107 -6.96 3.65 -6.11
CA SER A 107 -6.91 2.52 -5.19
C SER A 107 -8.15 1.62 -5.34
N GLY A 108 -9.36 2.21 -5.43
CA GLY A 108 -10.60 1.48 -5.70
C GLY A 108 -10.57 0.78 -7.06
N LEU A 109 -10.11 1.46 -8.11
CA LEU A 109 -9.96 0.86 -9.44
C LEU A 109 -8.98 -0.33 -9.41
N ALA A 110 -7.84 -0.20 -8.72
CA ALA A 110 -6.86 -1.26 -8.60
C ALA A 110 -7.42 -2.49 -7.86
N LEU A 111 -8.19 -2.28 -6.79
CA LEU A 111 -8.89 -3.37 -6.09
C LEU A 111 -9.90 -4.07 -7.01
N TYR A 112 -10.69 -3.29 -7.76
CA TYR A 112 -11.64 -3.85 -8.73
C TYR A 112 -10.94 -4.72 -9.77
N LEU A 113 -9.84 -4.24 -10.36
CA LEU A 113 -9.07 -4.98 -11.36
C LEU A 113 -8.43 -6.24 -10.78
N ALA A 114 -7.88 -6.18 -9.57
CA ALA A 114 -7.32 -7.32 -8.88
C ALA A 114 -8.40 -8.39 -8.62
N LEU A 115 -9.55 -8.02 -8.04
CA LEU A 115 -10.67 -8.95 -7.81
C LEU A 115 -11.24 -9.51 -9.12
N ARG A 116 -11.29 -8.71 -10.18
CA ARG A 116 -11.73 -9.15 -11.51
C ARG A 116 -10.84 -10.25 -12.07
N ALA A 117 -9.53 -10.24 -11.77
CA ALA A 117 -8.60 -11.27 -12.21
C ALA A 117 -8.93 -12.66 -11.66
N TRP A 118 -9.62 -12.74 -10.51
CA TRP A 118 -10.06 -13.98 -9.86
C TRP A 118 -11.39 -14.55 -10.37
N ARG A 119 -12.06 -13.86 -11.30
CA ARG A 119 -13.33 -14.34 -11.86
C ARG A 119 -13.16 -15.70 -12.53
N GLY A 120 -14.08 -16.61 -12.23
CA GLY A 120 -14.04 -17.99 -12.71
C GLY A 120 -13.24 -18.94 -11.82
N LEU A 121 -12.39 -18.42 -10.93
CA LEU A 121 -11.74 -19.22 -9.87
C LEU A 121 -12.62 -19.31 -8.61
N PHE A 122 -13.32 -18.22 -8.28
CA PHE A 122 -14.28 -18.16 -7.19
C PHE A 122 -15.63 -17.56 -7.62
N PRO A 123 -16.74 -17.90 -6.92
CA PRO A 123 -18.02 -17.24 -7.12
C PRO A 123 -17.95 -15.73 -6.84
N ALA A 124 -18.68 -14.92 -7.61
CA ALA A 124 -18.65 -13.46 -7.49
C ALA A 124 -18.95 -12.95 -6.07
N ARG A 125 -19.86 -13.61 -5.33
CA ARG A 125 -20.18 -13.29 -3.93
C ARG A 125 -18.99 -13.47 -2.98
N VAL A 126 -18.15 -14.47 -3.21
CA VAL A 126 -16.95 -14.73 -2.39
C VAL A 126 -15.90 -13.68 -2.68
N LEU A 127 -15.74 -13.30 -3.95
CA LEU A 127 -14.83 -12.22 -4.36
C LEU A 127 -15.27 -10.86 -3.81
N ALA A 128 -16.57 -10.56 -3.82
CA ALA A 128 -17.11 -9.35 -3.24
C ALA A 128 -16.92 -9.32 -1.72
N LEU A 129 -17.17 -10.44 -1.03
CA LEU A 129 -16.91 -10.56 0.41
C LEU A 129 -15.41 -10.41 0.73
N ALA A 130 -14.52 -11.06 -0.03
CA ALA A 130 -13.07 -10.90 0.15
C ALA A 130 -12.63 -9.44 -0.04
N GLY A 131 -13.12 -8.80 -1.10
CA GLY A 131 -12.91 -7.38 -1.33
C GLY A 131 -13.41 -6.52 -0.18
N ALA A 132 -14.62 -6.77 0.32
CA ALA A 132 -15.21 -6.03 1.43
C ALA A 132 -14.44 -6.23 2.75
N LEU A 133 -14.02 -7.45 3.07
CA LEU A 133 -13.19 -7.74 4.25
C LEU A 133 -11.86 -6.99 4.19
N PHE A 134 -11.19 -7.01 3.03
CA PHE A 134 -9.92 -6.29 2.87
C PHE A 134 -10.12 -4.76 2.89
N ALA A 135 -11.13 -4.26 2.18
CA ALA A 135 -11.44 -2.84 2.03
C ALA A 135 -12.00 -2.19 3.30
N SER A 136 -12.50 -2.97 4.26
CA SER A 136 -13.05 -2.46 5.53
C SER A 136 -12.03 -2.44 6.67
N LEU A 137 -10.82 -2.98 6.46
CA LEU A 137 -9.74 -2.83 7.44
C LEU A 137 -9.35 -1.36 7.55
N TRP A 138 -9.18 -0.87 8.77
CA TRP A 138 -8.75 0.51 9.04
C TRP A 138 -7.44 0.81 8.33
N VAL A 139 -6.51 -0.15 8.32
CA VAL A 139 -5.20 -0.03 7.65
C VAL A 139 -5.37 0.17 6.15
N THR A 140 -6.27 -0.59 5.51
CA THR A 140 -6.51 -0.50 4.07
C THR A 140 -7.18 0.82 3.71
N LEU A 141 -8.17 1.26 4.49
CA LEU A 141 -8.85 2.54 4.31
C LEU A 141 -7.88 3.71 4.49
N PHE A 142 -7.07 3.68 5.55
CA PHE A 142 -6.12 4.74 5.90
C PHE A 142 -5.01 4.88 4.86
N TYR A 143 -4.38 3.77 4.43
CA TYR A 143 -3.22 3.82 3.55
C TYR A 143 -3.54 3.81 2.04
N GLY A 144 -4.75 3.44 1.65
CA GLY A 144 -5.13 3.43 0.22
C GLY A 144 -5.06 4.81 -0.47
N PRO A 145 -5.53 5.93 0.14
CA PRO A 145 -5.39 7.26 -0.42
C PRO A 145 -4.06 7.94 -0.04
N GLN A 146 -3.07 7.18 0.45
CA GLN A 146 -1.75 7.68 0.82
C GLN A 146 -0.67 7.36 -0.21
N ALA A 147 0.31 8.26 -0.32
CA ALA A 147 1.51 8.10 -1.14
C ALA A 147 2.46 7.10 -0.47
N MET A 148 2.03 5.83 -0.43
CA MET A 148 2.68 4.73 0.26
C MET A 148 2.65 3.48 -0.61
N PRO A 149 3.71 2.66 -0.61
CA PRO A 149 3.81 1.55 -1.55
C PRO A 149 2.97 0.31 -1.17
N ASN A 150 2.65 0.14 0.11
CA ASN A 150 2.16 -1.12 0.68
C ASN A 150 0.84 -1.61 0.06
N TYR A 151 -0.11 -0.70 -0.15
CA TYR A 151 -1.39 -1.03 -0.78
C TYR A 151 -1.21 -1.52 -2.22
N TRP A 152 -0.34 -0.87 -2.99
CA TRP A 152 -0.05 -1.22 -4.39
C TRP A 152 0.62 -2.57 -4.52
N VAL A 153 1.53 -2.91 -3.61
CA VAL A 153 2.08 -4.26 -3.49
C VAL A 153 0.98 -5.28 -3.17
N ALA A 154 0.03 -4.94 -2.30
CA ALA A 154 -1.04 -5.85 -1.93
C ALA A 154 -1.99 -6.19 -3.10
N VAL A 155 -2.47 -5.19 -3.83
CA VAL A 155 -3.32 -5.43 -5.03
C VAL A 155 -2.53 -6.05 -6.18
N GLY A 156 -1.24 -5.71 -6.31
CA GLY A 156 -0.32 -6.35 -7.25
C GLY A 156 -0.14 -7.84 -6.95
N ALA A 157 0.11 -8.22 -5.69
CA ALA A 157 0.24 -9.61 -5.28
C ALA A 157 -1.07 -10.38 -5.52
N LEU A 158 -2.20 -9.80 -5.14
CA LEU A 158 -3.53 -10.38 -5.35
C LEU A 158 -3.79 -10.64 -6.84
N ALA A 159 -3.48 -9.69 -7.72
CA ALA A 159 -3.65 -9.83 -9.17
C ALA A 159 -2.64 -10.82 -9.78
N ALA A 160 -1.38 -10.79 -9.34
CA ALA A 160 -0.32 -11.67 -9.82
C ALA A 160 -0.66 -13.14 -9.59
N VAL A 161 -1.12 -13.51 -8.39
CA VAL A 161 -1.51 -14.89 -8.06
C VAL A 161 -2.68 -15.35 -8.95
N ALA A 162 -3.70 -14.51 -9.14
CA ALA A 162 -4.84 -14.83 -10.01
C ALA A 162 -4.40 -15.04 -11.47
N CYS A 163 -3.60 -14.12 -12.00
CA CYS A 163 -3.09 -14.17 -13.36
C CYS A 163 -2.17 -15.38 -13.58
N PHE A 164 -1.33 -15.72 -12.61
CA PHE A 164 -0.51 -16.93 -12.65
C PHE A 164 -1.36 -18.20 -12.68
N LEU A 165 -2.38 -18.31 -11.83
CA LEU A 165 -3.32 -19.44 -11.85
C LEU A 165 -4.03 -19.58 -13.21
N ARG A 166 -4.39 -18.45 -13.83
CA ARG A 166 -5.03 -18.44 -15.15
C ARG A 166 -4.06 -18.74 -16.29
N ALA A 167 -2.81 -18.29 -16.19
CA ALA A 167 -1.75 -18.55 -17.16
C ALA A 167 -1.39 -20.05 -17.24
N ARG A 168 -1.72 -20.83 -16.21
CA ARG A 168 -1.53 -22.28 -16.17
C ARG A 168 -2.61 -23.08 -16.89
N ALA A 169 -3.76 -22.47 -17.17
CA ALA A 169 -4.83 -23.16 -17.89
C ALA A 169 -4.42 -23.39 -19.35
N ALA A 170 -4.76 -24.55 -19.93
CA ALA A 170 -4.38 -24.94 -21.30
C ALA A 170 -4.81 -23.96 -22.41
N ARG A 171 -5.74 -23.04 -22.12
CA ARG A 171 -6.20 -21.96 -23.00
C ARG A 171 -5.95 -20.57 -22.40
N ALA A 172 -4.78 -20.37 -21.79
CA ALA A 172 -4.40 -19.09 -21.22
C ALA A 172 -4.39 -18.01 -22.32
N GLY A 173 -5.35 -17.07 -22.23
CA GLY A 173 -5.36 -15.90 -23.10
C GLY A 173 -4.21 -14.95 -22.77
N PRO A 174 -3.76 -14.12 -23.74
CA PRO A 174 -2.65 -13.18 -23.55
C PRO A 174 -2.86 -12.21 -22.38
N GLY A 175 -4.12 -11.87 -22.07
CA GLY A 175 -4.44 -10.99 -20.94
C GLY A 175 -3.99 -11.52 -19.56
N ALA A 176 -3.92 -12.84 -19.35
CA ALA A 176 -3.41 -13.39 -18.09
C ALA A 176 -1.89 -13.23 -17.96
N LEU A 177 -1.16 -13.36 -19.06
CA LEU A 177 0.30 -13.16 -19.09
C LEU A 177 0.64 -11.68 -18.93
N TRP A 178 -0.05 -10.79 -19.66
CA TRP A 178 0.13 -9.35 -19.49
C TRP A 178 -0.22 -8.88 -18.07
N GLY A 179 -1.31 -9.39 -17.50
CA GLY A 179 -1.67 -9.10 -16.12
C GLY A 179 -0.63 -9.61 -15.12
N LEU A 180 0.00 -10.77 -15.37
CA LEU A 180 1.10 -11.28 -14.55
C LEU A 180 2.34 -10.37 -14.63
N ALA A 181 2.75 -10.00 -15.85
CA ALA A 181 3.87 -9.08 -16.08
C ALA A 181 3.65 -7.73 -15.39
N ALA A 182 2.49 -7.11 -15.63
CA ALA A 182 2.14 -5.81 -15.08
C ALA A 182 2.05 -5.83 -13.55
N SER A 183 1.49 -6.89 -12.97
CA SER A 183 1.41 -7.03 -11.50
C SER A 183 2.78 -7.21 -10.87
N ALA A 184 3.66 -7.99 -11.50
CA ALA A 184 5.04 -8.19 -11.06
C ALA A 184 5.85 -6.89 -11.15
N ALA A 185 5.73 -6.18 -12.27
CA ALA A 185 6.35 -4.87 -12.46
C ALA A 185 5.84 -3.85 -11.44
N LEU A 186 4.53 -3.80 -11.19
CA LEU A 186 3.94 -2.93 -10.18
C LEU A 186 4.51 -3.20 -8.78
N MET A 187 4.53 -4.46 -8.34
CA MET A 187 5.09 -4.79 -7.02
C MET A 187 6.57 -4.40 -6.93
N ALA A 188 7.36 -4.73 -7.94
CA ALA A 188 8.80 -4.45 -7.96
C ALA A 188 9.08 -2.94 -8.00
N LEU A 189 8.30 -2.17 -8.76
CA LEU A 189 8.43 -0.71 -8.84
C LEU A 189 8.13 -0.04 -7.50
N MET A 190 7.17 -0.59 -6.73
CA MET A 190 6.78 -0.09 -5.42
C MET A 190 7.77 -0.49 -4.33
N ARG A 191 8.09 -1.80 -4.26
CA ARG A 191 9.01 -2.41 -3.28
C ARG A 191 9.64 -3.67 -3.90
N PRO A 192 10.86 -3.58 -4.46
CA PRO A 192 11.54 -4.72 -5.09
C PRO A 192 11.64 -5.95 -4.18
N MET A 193 12.01 -5.74 -2.91
CA MET A 193 12.21 -6.82 -1.94
C MET A 193 10.89 -7.52 -1.58
N ASP A 194 9.83 -6.77 -1.32
CA ASP A 194 8.50 -7.34 -1.04
C ASP A 194 7.97 -8.14 -2.22
N ALA A 195 8.23 -7.67 -3.45
CA ALA A 195 7.82 -8.37 -4.67
C ALA A 195 8.43 -9.78 -4.73
N VAL A 196 9.72 -9.91 -4.40
CA VAL A 196 10.41 -11.21 -4.32
C VAL A 196 9.71 -12.11 -3.31
N TRP A 197 9.52 -11.66 -2.07
CA TRP A 197 8.85 -12.44 -1.01
C TRP A 197 7.42 -12.85 -1.39
N ALA A 198 6.65 -11.97 -2.02
CA ALA A 198 5.28 -12.27 -2.43
C ALA A 198 5.20 -13.32 -3.54
N VAL A 199 6.18 -13.40 -4.44
CA VAL A 199 6.15 -14.30 -5.60
C VAL A 199 6.93 -15.60 -5.41
N LEU A 200 7.65 -15.80 -4.30
CA LEU A 200 8.40 -17.04 -4.01
C LEU A 200 7.57 -18.32 -4.25
N PRO A 201 6.31 -18.43 -3.77
CA PRO A 201 5.50 -19.62 -4.03
C PRO A 201 5.09 -19.78 -5.50
N LEU A 202 4.96 -18.67 -6.25
CA LEU A 202 4.69 -18.72 -7.69
C LEU A 202 5.91 -19.25 -8.45
N LEU A 203 7.11 -18.83 -8.06
CA LEU A 203 8.38 -19.32 -8.61
C LEU A 203 8.53 -20.82 -8.32
N ALA A 204 8.39 -21.23 -7.07
CA ALA A 204 8.49 -22.63 -6.66
C ALA A 204 7.48 -23.52 -7.41
N LEU A 205 6.21 -23.10 -7.47
CA LEU A 205 5.17 -23.86 -8.17
C LEU A 205 5.38 -23.87 -9.69
N GLY A 206 5.82 -22.75 -10.27
CA GLY A 206 6.11 -22.64 -11.68
C GLY A 206 7.27 -23.54 -12.10
N LEU A 207 8.32 -23.62 -11.29
CA LEU A 207 9.47 -24.50 -11.53
C LEU A 207 9.06 -25.98 -11.40
N ALA A 208 8.40 -26.33 -10.29
CA ALA A 208 7.95 -27.69 -10.02
C ALA A 208 6.98 -28.24 -11.09
N ARG A 209 6.20 -27.36 -11.72
CA ARG A 209 5.23 -27.73 -12.77
C ARG A 209 5.68 -27.35 -14.19
N ARG A 210 6.94 -26.92 -14.36
CA ARG A 210 7.55 -26.53 -15.65
C ARG A 210 6.75 -25.50 -16.44
N HIS A 211 6.13 -24.53 -15.76
CA HIS A 211 5.39 -23.43 -16.38
C HIS A 211 6.35 -22.31 -16.84
N TRP A 212 7.32 -22.65 -17.68
CA TRP A 212 8.43 -21.77 -18.10
C TRP A 212 7.97 -20.44 -18.68
N ARG A 213 6.91 -20.45 -19.49
CA ARG A 213 6.36 -19.21 -20.06
C ARG A 213 5.83 -18.26 -18.98
N ALA A 214 5.11 -18.77 -17.98
CA ALA A 214 4.60 -17.93 -16.89
C ALA A 214 5.75 -17.42 -16.00
N LEU A 215 6.77 -18.25 -15.77
CA LEU A 215 7.98 -17.86 -15.04
C LEU A 215 8.76 -16.76 -15.77
N ALA A 216 9.02 -16.92 -17.07
CA ALA A 216 9.74 -15.92 -17.85
C ALA A 216 9.01 -14.56 -17.83
N ILE A 217 7.68 -14.57 -17.94
CA ILE A 217 6.85 -13.36 -17.88
C ILE A 217 6.85 -12.73 -16.48
N LEU A 218 6.79 -13.56 -15.43
CA LEU A 218 6.90 -13.09 -14.04
C LEU A 218 8.26 -12.42 -13.79
N LEU A 219 9.35 -13.09 -14.19
CA LEU A 219 10.72 -12.59 -14.04
C LEU A 219 10.96 -11.32 -14.88
N ALA A 220 10.45 -11.27 -16.11
CA ALA A 220 10.54 -10.07 -16.94
C ALA A 220 9.81 -8.89 -16.31
N GLY A 221 8.63 -9.12 -15.71
CA GLY A 221 7.91 -8.09 -14.96
C GLY A 221 8.69 -7.60 -13.74
N LEU A 222 9.23 -8.52 -12.92
CA LEU A 222 10.05 -8.16 -11.76
C LEU A 222 11.31 -7.37 -12.14
N ALA A 223 12.01 -7.82 -13.20
CA ALA A 223 13.20 -7.14 -13.72
C ALA A 223 12.86 -5.74 -14.24
N GLY A 224 11.79 -5.63 -15.04
CA GLY A 224 11.32 -4.34 -15.55
C GLY A 224 10.93 -3.36 -14.45
N GLY A 225 10.21 -3.82 -13.42
CA GLY A 225 9.84 -2.97 -12.28
C GLY A 225 11.00 -2.62 -11.36
N SER A 226 12.04 -3.45 -11.28
CA SER A 226 13.23 -3.20 -10.44
C SER A 226 14.30 -2.38 -11.15
N ALA A 227 14.20 -2.19 -12.47
CA ALA A 227 15.27 -1.62 -13.29
C ALA A 227 15.73 -0.24 -12.80
N GLU A 228 14.80 0.67 -12.54
CA GLU A 228 15.10 2.02 -12.03
C GLU A 228 15.83 1.95 -10.68
N TRP A 229 15.35 1.13 -9.75
CA TRP A 229 15.96 0.98 -8.42
C TRP A 229 17.38 0.38 -8.51
N VAL A 230 17.62 -0.54 -9.45
CA VAL A 230 18.96 -1.09 -9.70
C VAL A 230 19.88 -0.05 -10.32
N ILE A 231 19.41 0.71 -11.31
CA ILE A 231 20.20 1.77 -11.98
C ILE A 231 20.63 2.83 -10.97
N GLU A 232 19.68 3.33 -10.18
CA GLU A 232 19.97 4.29 -9.10
C GLU A 232 20.95 3.73 -8.08
N ALA A 233 20.90 2.43 -7.77
CA ALA A 233 21.83 1.83 -6.83
C ALA A 233 23.29 2.03 -7.26
N TYR A 234 23.56 1.96 -8.58
CA TYR A 234 24.90 2.24 -9.12
C TYR A 234 25.19 3.73 -9.29
N ALA A 235 24.19 4.54 -9.63
CA ALA A 235 24.37 5.98 -9.84
C ALA A 235 24.61 6.76 -8.53
N ASP A 236 23.80 6.49 -7.50
CA ASP A 236 23.70 7.36 -6.31
C ASP A 236 24.11 6.67 -4.99
N TYR A 237 24.13 5.34 -4.95
CA TYR A 237 24.38 4.57 -3.71
C TYR A 237 25.67 3.75 -3.73
N GLY A 238 26.53 3.93 -4.74
CA GLY A 238 27.81 3.22 -4.83
C GLY A 238 27.71 1.72 -5.08
N GLY A 239 26.58 1.23 -5.59
CA GLY A 239 26.36 -0.14 -6.02
C GLY A 239 25.18 -0.83 -5.33
N LEU A 240 24.75 -1.94 -5.93
CA LEU A 240 23.60 -2.73 -5.46
C LEU A 240 23.77 -3.28 -4.04
N LEU A 241 24.93 -3.89 -3.74
CA LEU A 241 25.21 -4.45 -2.42
C LEU A 241 25.24 -3.37 -1.33
N ARG A 242 25.83 -2.20 -1.66
CA ARG A 242 25.88 -1.07 -0.74
C ARG A 242 24.49 -0.52 -0.44
N ARG A 243 23.66 -0.28 -1.47
CA ARG A 243 22.26 0.12 -1.28
C ARG A 243 21.47 -0.89 -0.43
N MET A 244 21.72 -2.19 -0.58
CA MET A 244 21.09 -3.21 0.27
C MET A 244 21.60 -3.16 1.71
N SER A 245 22.91 -2.98 1.93
CA SER A 245 23.48 -2.86 3.29
C SER A 245 22.95 -1.61 4.01
N GLU A 246 22.95 -0.45 3.34
CA GLU A 246 22.40 0.79 3.87
C GLU A 246 20.89 0.66 4.10
N GLY A 247 20.17 0.01 3.18
CA GLY A 247 18.76 -0.30 3.33
C GLY A 247 18.47 -1.15 4.57
N SER A 248 19.31 -2.15 4.83
CA SER A 248 19.25 -3.00 6.02
C SER A 248 19.49 -2.20 7.29
N GLU A 249 20.55 -1.39 7.35
CA GLU A 249 20.87 -0.53 8.50
C GLU A 249 19.76 0.47 8.81
N ILE A 250 19.20 1.11 7.78
CA ILE A 250 18.08 2.04 7.89
C ILE A 250 16.83 1.36 8.45
N GLN A 251 16.66 0.06 8.22
CA GLN A 251 15.57 -0.74 8.78
C GLN A 251 15.89 -1.34 10.16
N GLY A 252 16.99 -0.93 10.80
CA GLY A 252 17.40 -1.44 12.12
C GLY A 252 18.21 -2.74 12.05
N GLY A 253 18.78 -3.05 10.87
CA GLY A 253 19.54 -4.27 10.59
C GLY A 253 18.61 -5.45 10.30
N LEU A 254 18.47 -5.80 9.02
CA LEU A 254 17.80 -7.05 8.61
C LEU A 254 18.57 -8.23 9.20
N GLY A 255 17.88 -8.99 10.05
CA GLY A 255 18.42 -10.12 10.80
C GLY A 255 17.27 -10.87 11.44
N TRP A 256 17.52 -11.87 12.29
CA TRP A 256 16.44 -12.56 12.98
C TRP A 256 15.87 -11.70 14.12
N HIS A 257 14.62 -11.25 13.97
CA HIS A 257 13.90 -10.41 14.94
C HIS A 257 12.47 -10.92 15.13
N LEU A 258 12.03 -11.15 16.36
CA LEU A 258 10.66 -11.61 16.62
C LEU A 258 9.69 -10.43 16.83
N ALA A 259 9.16 -9.88 15.73
CA ALA A 259 8.27 -8.71 15.73
C ALA A 259 6.77 -9.06 15.76
N VAL A 260 6.39 -10.31 16.02
CA VAL A 260 4.97 -10.74 16.08
C VAL A 260 4.18 -9.87 17.08
N VAL A 261 4.73 -9.65 18.28
CA VAL A 261 4.08 -8.83 19.30
C VAL A 261 4.07 -7.35 18.91
N ASP A 262 5.09 -6.88 18.20
CA ASP A 262 5.17 -5.50 17.71
C ASP A 262 4.10 -5.22 16.66
N GLN A 263 3.83 -6.18 15.78
CA GLN A 263 2.72 -6.09 14.83
C GLN A 263 1.39 -5.95 15.58
N VAL A 264 1.15 -6.75 16.63
CA VAL A 264 -0.05 -6.63 17.47
C VAL A 264 -0.12 -5.27 18.18
N ARG A 265 1.01 -4.77 18.72
CA ARG A 265 1.09 -3.44 19.33
C ARG A 265 0.72 -2.32 18.36
N SER A 266 0.98 -2.52 17.07
CA SER A 266 0.74 -1.51 16.04
C SER A 266 -0.73 -1.42 15.61
N LEU A 267 -1.53 -2.48 15.82
CA LEU A 267 -2.93 -2.55 15.35
C LEU A 267 -3.87 -1.51 15.97
N GLY A 268 -3.49 -0.90 17.10
CA GLY A 268 -4.24 0.15 17.78
C GLY A 268 -4.10 1.56 17.18
N GLY A 269 -3.73 1.68 15.90
CA GLY A 269 -3.59 2.98 15.22
C GLY A 269 -2.18 3.58 15.23
N ARG A 270 -1.15 2.84 15.67
CA ARG A 270 0.24 3.32 15.60
C ARG A 270 0.76 3.16 14.17
N ALA A 271 0.82 4.26 13.41
CA ALA A 271 1.21 4.27 12.00
C ALA A 271 2.65 3.74 11.75
N LEU A 272 3.55 3.96 12.73
CA LEU A 272 4.90 3.41 12.78
C LEU A 272 5.35 3.37 14.24
N CYS A 273 5.91 2.25 14.71
CA CYS A 273 6.50 2.16 16.04
C CYS A 273 7.96 1.69 15.93
N ARG A 274 8.92 2.51 16.37
CA ARG A 274 10.36 2.22 16.31
C ARG A 274 11.11 2.96 17.46
N PRO A 275 11.57 2.26 18.51
CA PRO A 275 11.29 0.87 18.86
C PRO A 275 9.81 0.68 19.24
N CYS A 276 9.27 -0.53 19.04
CA CYS A 276 7.86 -0.80 19.33
C CYS A 276 7.64 -1.17 20.81
N THR A 277 7.75 -0.18 21.69
CA THR A 277 7.54 -0.34 23.14
C THR A 277 6.14 0.13 23.55
N GLY A 278 5.71 -0.22 24.77
CA GLY A 278 4.44 0.18 25.35
C GLY A 278 3.36 -0.92 25.37
N ALA A 279 2.20 -0.55 25.93
CA ALA A 279 1.09 -1.47 26.16
C ALA A 279 0.48 -1.99 24.85
N LEU A 280 -0.04 -3.21 24.92
CA LEU A 280 -0.87 -3.80 23.88
C LEU A 280 -2.21 -3.06 23.79
N PRO A 281 -2.78 -2.90 22.58
CA PRO A 281 -4.15 -2.43 22.43
C PRO A 281 -5.14 -3.35 23.15
N ASN A 282 -6.34 -2.83 23.42
CA ASN A 282 -7.44 -3.63 23.97
C ASN A 282 -7.64 -4.91 23.12
N PRO A 283 -7.84 -6.10 23.73
CA PRO A 283 -8.04 -7.35 23.01
C PRO A 283 -9.12 -7.31 21.92
N VAL A 284 -10.14 -6.47 22.09
CA VAL A 284 -11.20 -6.24 21.09
C VAL A 284 -10.63 -5.73 19.75
N VAL A 285 -9.52 -4.99 19.77
CA VAL A 285 -8.79 -4.50 18.58
C VAL A 285 -7.94 -5.58 17.93
N THR A 286 -7.42 -6.54 18.70
CA THR A 286 -6.40 -7.50 18.24
C THR A 286 -6.95 -8.89 17.96
N VAL A 287 -8.11 -9.26 18.50
CA VAL A 287 -8.70 -10.62 18.40
C VAL A 287 -8.85 -11.08 16.95
N TRP A 288 -9.26 -10.19 16.04
CA TRP A 288 -9.45 -10.52 14.62
C TRP A 288 -8.15 -11.02 13.96
N TRP A 289 -7.00 -10.50 14.40
CA TRP A 289 -5.70 -10.85 13.85
C TRP A 289 -5.32 -12.30 14.16
N PHE A 290 -5.73 -12.81 15.33
CA PHE A 290 -5.57 -14.21 15.71
C PHE A 290 -6.65 -15.13 15.11
N VAL A 291 -7.85 -14.62 14.87
CA VAL A 291 -8.93 -15.36 14.18
C VAL A 291 -8.64 -15.51 12.68
N LEU A 292 -7.95 -14.54 12.08
CA LEU A 292 -7.62 -14.52 10.65
C LEU A 292 -6.92 -15.81 10.15
N PRO A 293 -5.80 -16.28 10.74
CA PRO A 293 -5.15 -17.52 10.30
C PRO A 293 -6.06 -18.74 10.49
N LEU A 294 -6.87 -18.78 11.55
CA LEU A 294 -7.81 -19.90 11.78
C LEU A 294 -8.87 -19.98 10.68
N LEU A 295 -9.45 -18.85 10.28
CA LEU A 295 -10.40 -18.78 9.17
C LEU A 295 -9.73 -19.11 7.83
N ALA A 296 -8.49 -18.69 7.63
CA ALA A 296 -7.74 -19.02 6.41
C ALA A 296 -7.46 -20.53 6.31
N VAL A 297 -7.07 -21.18 7.41
CA VAL A 297 -6.89 -22.65 7.47
C VAL A 297 -8.22 -23.37 7.24
N LEU A 298 -9.32 -22.91 7.86
CA LEU A 298 -10.65 -23.47 7.60
C LEU A 298 -11.03 -23.37 6.11
N GLY A 299 -10.76 -22.21 5.48
CA GLY A 299 -10.97 -22.00 4.06
C GLY A 299 -10.18 -22.99 3.19
N LEU A 300 -8.92 -23.27 3.57
CA LEU A 300 -8.08 -24.27 2.92
C LEU A 300 -8.66 -25.68 3.10
N VAL A 301 -9.07 -26.07 4.31
CA VAL A 301 -9.67 -27.39 4.59
C VAL A 301 -10.93 -27.60 3.74
N VAL A 302 -11.79 -26.58 3.66
CA VAL A 302 -13.00 -26.61 2.81
C VAL A 302 -12.61 -26.75 1.33
N ALA A 303 -11.60 -26.02 0.87
CA ALA A 303 -11.13 -26.10 -0.50
C ALA A 303 -10.54 -27.48 -0.85
N VAL A 304 -9.79 -28.10 0.08
CA VAL A 304 -9.26 -29.47 -0.07
C VAL A 304 -10.39 -30.48 -0.21
N ARG A 305 -11.37 -30.44 0.70
CA ARG A 305 -12.55 -31.32 0.64
C ARG A 305 -13.34 -31.13 -0.66
N ALA A 306 -13.40 -29.91 -1.17
CA ALA A 306 -14.04 -29.58 -2.44
C ALA A 306 -13.15 -29.78 -3.69
N ARG A 307 -11.95 -30.37 -3.55
CA ARG A 307 -10.96 -30.58 -4.63
C ARG A 307 -10.57 -29.29 -5.41
N ARG A 308 -10.58 -28.14 -4.73
CA ARG A 308 -10.19 -26.82 -5.26
C ARG A 308 -8.94 -26.24 -4.55
N THR A 309 -8.05 -27.12 -4.09
CA THR A 309 -6.90 -26.79 -3.22
C THR A 309 -6.02 -25.69 -3.80
N THR A 310 -5.58 -25.81 -5.05
CA THR A 310 -4.57 -24.92 -5.65
C THR A 310 -4.97 -23.44 -5.65
N ALA A 311 -6.25 -23.15 -5.91
CA ALA A 311 -6.75 -21.77 -5.96
C ALA A 311 -6.81 -21.09 -4.57
N THR A 312 -6.70 -21.88 -3.50
CA THR A 312 -6.80 -21.42 -2.10
C THR A 312 -5.44 -21.49 -1.40
N LEU A 313 -4.67 -22.57 -1.65
CA LEU A 313 -3.35 -22.78 -1.07
C LEU A 313 -2.33 -21.77 -1.58
N LEU A 314 -2.36 -21.43 -2.88
CA LEU A 314 -1.38 -20.53 -3.46
C LEU A 314 -1.41 -19.11 -2.88
N PRO A 315 -2.57 -18.41 -2.79
CA PRO A 315 -2.60 -17.12 -2.12
C PRO A 315 -2.22 -17.22 -0.63
N LEU A 316 -2.56 -18.31 0.06
CA LEU A 316 -2.15 -18.53 1.46
C LEU A 316 -0.63 -18.65 1.60
N ALA A 317 0.02 -19.40 0.71
CA ALA A 317 1.48 -19.52 0.69
C ALA A 317 2.14 -18.16 0.39
N CYS A 318 1.63 -17.40 -0.59
CA CYS A 318 2.13 -16.06 -0.91
C CYS A 318 1.92 -15.09 0.26
N ALA A 319 0.82 -15.21 1.01
CA ALA A 319 0.58 -14.41 2.20
C ALA A 319 1.61 -14.71 3.30
N ALA A 320 1.90 -15.99 3.52
CA ALA A 320 2.89 -16.42 4.50
C ALA A 320 4.30 -15.91 4.16
N THR A 321 4.73 -16.05 2.90
CA THR A 321 6.05 -15.57 2.47
C THR A 321 6.14 -14.05 2.47
N ALA A 322 5.07 -13.33 2.10
CA ALA A 322 5.02 -11.86 2.16
C ALA A 322 5.03 -11.33 3.61
N ALA A 323 4.41 -12.04 4.56
CA ALA A 323 4.40 -11.66 5.97
C ALA A 323 5.71 -11.98 6.69
N PHE A 324 6.44 -13.00 6.24
CA PHE A 324 7.65 -13.52 6.89
C PHE A 324 8.68 -12.45 7.27
N PRO A 325 9.15 -11.57 6.36
CA PRO A 325 10.17 -10.57 6.72
C PRO A 325 9.68 -9.60 7.80
N TYR A 326 8.38 -9.32 7.86
CA TYR A 326 7.80 -8.38 8.82
C TYR A 326 7.47 -8.97 10.19
N LEU A 327 7.39 -10.29 10.27
CA LEU A 327 7.17 -11.03 11.51
C LEU A 327 8.47 -11.49 12.14
N PHE A 328 9.49 -11.77 11.31
CA PHE A 328 10.69 -12.50 11.74
C PHE A 328 12.02 -11.84 11.35
N MET A 329 12.03 -10.79 10.51
CA MET A 329 13.28 -10.19 10.01
C MET A 329 13.51 -8.72 10.34
N ILE A 330 12.52 -8.03 10.91
CA ILE A 330 12.57 -6.59 11.19
C ILE A 330 12.19 -6.36 12.65
N GLY A 331 12.99 -5.60 13.40
CA GLY A 331 12.79 -5.32 14.84
C GLY A 331 11.85 -4.15 15.15
N TYR A 332 10.91 -3.83 14.26
CA TYR A 332 9.93 -2.77 14.44
C TYR A 332 8.66 -3.06 13.62
N ALA A 333 7.56 -2.35 13.90
CA ALA A 333 6.29 -2.63 13.25
C ALA A 333 5.60 -1.40 12.66
N ALA A 334 4.88 -1.65 11.56
CA ALA A 334 3.93 -0.74 10.97
C ALA A 334 2.77 -1.60 10.41
N PRO A 335 1.51 -1.29 10.72
CA PRO A 335 0.36 -2.13 10.34
C PRO A 335 0.28 -2.37 8.83
N ARG A 336 0.71 -1.38 8.04
CA ARG A 336 0.74 -1.43 6.57
C ARG A 336 1.65 -2.52 5.99
N PHE A 337 2.65 -2.99 6.73
CA PHE A 337 3.58 -4.00 6.22
C PHE A 337 2.89 -5.32 5.88
N LEU A 338 1.83 -5.66 6.61
CA LEU A 338 1.07 -6.89 6.40
C LEU A 338 -0.09 -6.76 5.40
N LEU A 339 -0.28 -5.60 4.76
CA LEU A 339 -1.35 -5.40 3.76
C LEU A 339 -1.34 -6.45 2.63
N PRO A 340 -0.18 -6.84 2.04
CA PRO A 340 -0.15 -7.89 1.03
C PRO A 340 -0.65 -9.24 1.56
N ALA A 341 -0.30 -9.59 2.80
CA ALA A 341 -0.78 -10.80 3.44
C ALA A 341 -2.30 -10.74 3.68
N TYR A 342 -2.82 -9.61 4.18
CA TYR A 342 -4.25 -9.44 4.40
C TYR A 342 -5.07 -9.54 3.10
N ALA A 343 -4.60 -8.92 2.01
CA ALA A 343 -5.27 -9.00 0.71
C ALA A 343 -5.36 -10.44 0.18
N LEU A 344 -4.27 -11.21 0.33
CA LEU A 344 -4.21 -12.60 -0.12
C LEU A 344 -5.03 -13.55 0.78
N LEU A 345 -5.03 -13.33 2.10
CA LEU A 345 -5.82 -14.11 3.07
C LEU A 345 -7.32 -13.82 2.97
N ALA A 346 -7.72 -12.65 2.47
CA ALA A 346 -9.14 -12.30 2.34
C ALA A 346 -9.94 -13.31 1.48
N LEU A 347 -9.31 -13.95 0.49
CA LEU A 347 -9.93 -14.96 -0.37
C LEU A 347 -10.29 -16.26 0.38
N PRO A 348 -9.34 -16.98 1.01
CA PRO A 348 -9.67 -18.17 1.80
C PRO A 348 -10.63 -17.87 2.96
N VAL A 349 -10.47 -16.71 3.61
CA VAL A 349 -11.35 -16.29 4.71
C VAL A 349 -12.78 -16.06 4.23
N ALA A 350 -12.97 -15.35 3.11
CA ALA A 350 -14.31 -15.20 2.53
C ALA A 350 -14.93 -16.54 2.11
N GLY A 351 -14.10 -17.47 1.62
CA GLY A 351 -14.52 -18.85 1.33
C GLY A 351 -15.00 -19.59 2.58
N ALA A 352 -14.28 -19.46 3.69
CA ALA A 352 -14.63 -20.06 4.98
C ALA A 352 -15.93 -19.48 5.54
N LEU A 353 -16.09 -18.15 5.54
CA LEU A 353 -17.32 -17.49 6.00
C LEU A 353 -18.54 -17.87 5.14
N ALA A 354 -18.37 -17.91 3.81
CA ALA A 354 -19.43 -18.37 2.92
C ALA A 354 -19.83 -19.83 3.20
N TYR A 355 -18.86 -20.68 3.54
CA TYR A 355 -19.13 -22.06 3.96
C TYR A 355 -19.89 -22.11 5.29
N LEU A 356 -19.45 -21.38 6.31
CA LEU A 356 -20.09 -21.39 7.63
C LEU A 356 -21.55 -20.94 7.60
N VAL A 357 -21.93 -20.05 6.69
CA VAL A 357 -23.33 -19.59 6.53
C VAL A 357 -24.20 -20.57 5.71
N THR A 358 -23.58 -21.42 4.88
CA THR A 358 -24.30 -22.30 3.95
C THR A 358 -24.26 -23.78 4.32
N ALA A 359 -23.30 -24.21 5.13
CA ALA A 359 -23.12 -25.61 5.54
C ALA A 359 -24.10 -26.10 6.62
N PRO A 360 -24.46 -25.30 7.65
CA PRO A 360 -25.41 -25.76 8.66
C PRO A 360 -26.79 -26.05 8.04
N ARG A 361 -27.37 -27.19 8.41
CA ARG A 361 -28.74 -27.58 8.03
C ARG A 361 -29.68 -27.43 9.23
N GLY A 362 -30.96 -27.15 8.97
CA GLY A 362 -31.98 -27.07 10.02
C GLY A 362 -31.89 -25.82 10.91
N PRO A 363 -32.23 -25.90 12.21
CA PRO A 363 -32.48 -24.73 13.07
C PRO A 363 -31.21 -23.95 13.47
N TRP A 364 -30.01 -24.52 13.30
CA TRP A 364 -28.75 -23.87 13.67
C TRP A 364 -28.25 -22.83 12.67
N ARG A 365 -28.72 -22.90 11.42
CA ARG A 365 -28.32 -21.96 10.36
C ARG A 365 -28.61 -20.49 10.71
N PRO A 366 -29.80 -20.09 11.18
CA PRO A 366 -30.03 -18.71 11.60
C PRO A 366 -29.13 -18.31 12.77
N VAL A 367 -28.87 -19.20 13.73
CA VAL A 367 -28.01 -18.91 14.88
C VAL A 367 -26.57 -18.60 14.43
N VAL A 368 -25.97 -19.47 13.61
CA VAL A 368 -24.61 -19.26 13.09
C VAL A 368 -24.53 -18.00 12.23
N ALA A 369 -25.52 -17.75 11.37
CA ALA A 369 -25.57 -16.56 10.55
C ALA A 369 -25.63 -15.28 11.42
N THR A 370 -26.50 -15.26 12.44
CA THR A 370 -26.63 -14.14 13.37
C THR A 370 -25.32 -13.89 14.13
N LEU A 371 -24.66 -14.93 14.66
CA LEU A 371 -23.38 -14.79 15.36
C LEU A 371 -22.28 -14.23 14.45
N LEU A 372 -22.20 -14.69 13.20
CA LEU A 372 -21.25 -14.16 12.22
C LEU A 372 -21.56 -12.71 11.86
N CYS A 373 -22.83 -12.35 11.68
CA CYS A 373 -23.25 -10.98 11.41
C CYS A 373 -22.91 -10.05 12.58
N LEU A 374 -23.19 -10.45 13.82
CA LEU A 374 -22.84 -9.68 15.02
C LEU A 374 -21.32 -9.54 15.18
N GLY A 375 -20.56 -10.62 14.97
CA GLY A 375 -19.10 -10.59 15.01
C GLY A 375 -18.49 -9.68 13.95
N LEU A 376 -19.01 -9.72 12.72
CA LEU A 376 -18.60 -8.82 11.64
C LEU A 376 -18.99 -7.37 11.92
N ALA A 377 -20.19 -7.12 12.44
CA ALA A 377 -20.63 -5.77 12.81
C ALA A 377 -19.75 -5.18 13.94
N GLY A 378 -19.45 -5.98 14.97
CA GLY A 378 -18.52 -5.60 16.03
C GLY A 378 -17.11 -5.34 15.50
N HIS A 379 -16.61 -6.21 14.61
CA HIS A 379 -15.32 -6.00 13.95
C HIS A 379 -15.29 -4.68 13.16
N LEU A 380 -16.33 -4.39 12.36
CA LEU A 380 -16.42 -3.14 11.60
C LEU A 380 -16.47 -1.91 12.50
N ALA A 381 -17.23 -1.96 13.60
CA ALA A 381 -17.28 -0.87 14.58
C ALA A 381 -15.89 -0.59 15.18
N VAL A 382 -15.13 -1.64 15.50
CA VAL A 382 -13.76 -1.51 16.01
C VAL A 382 -12.80 -0.97 14.94
N GLN A 383 -12.88 -1.45 13.69
CA GLN A 383 -12.08 -0.92 12.59
C GLN A 383 -12.38 0.57 12.37
N LEU A 384 -13.65 0.97 12.42
CA LEU A 384 -14.06 2.36 12.27
C LEU A 384 -13.52 3.24 13.41
N ALA A 385 -13.66 2.81 14.67
CA ALA A 385 -13.15 3.56 15.82
C ALA A 385 -11.62 3.75 15.77
N VAL A 386 -10.87 2.70 15.39
CA VAL A 386 -9.42 2.82 15.20
C VAL A 386 -9.09 3.74 14.03
N LEU A 387 -9.83 3.65 12.92
CA LEU A 387 -9.64 4.52 11.76
C LEU A 387 -9.84 5.99 12.13
N GLU A 388 -10.98 6.35 12.73
CA GLU A 388 -11.31 7.72 13.11
C GLU A 388 -10.24 8.33 14.02
N ASN A 389 -9.87 7.61 15.10
CA ASN A 389 -8.82 8.07 16.01
C ASN A 389 -7.47 8.24 15.31
N THR A 390 -7.12 7.33 14.39
CA THR A 390 -5.86 7.42 13.62
C THR A 390 -5.89 8.60 12.65
N VAL A 391 -7.01 8.81 11.95
CA VAL A 391 -7.21 9.91 11.00
C VAL A 391 -7.16 11.24 11.73
N ASP A 392 -7.86 11.39 12.85
CA ASP A 392 -7.88 12.63 13.63
C ASP A 392 -6.50 12.96 14.18
N GLY A 393 -5.83 12.00 14.84
CA GLY A 393 -4.47 12.20 15.36
C GLY A 393 -3.46 12.55 14.27
N THR A 394 -3.54 11.87 13.12
CA THR A 394 -2.66 12.15 11.96
C THR A 394 -2.96 13.53 11.37
N THR A 395 -4.23 13.90 11.24
CA THR A 395 -4.63 15.21 10.70
C THR A 395 -4.13 16.33 11.58
N GLU A 396 -4.25 16.18 12.91
CA GLU A 396 -3.76 17.19 13.85
C GLU A 396 -2.24 17.30 13.84
N ALA A 397 -1.52 16.18 13.77
CA ALA A 397 -0.06 16.18 13.62
C ALA A 397 0.39 16.95 12.35
N HIS A 398 -0.28 16.71 11.22
CA HIS A 398 0.04 17.37 9.96
C HIS A 398 -0.29 18.87 9.98
N ARG A 399 -1.40 19.26 10.64
CA ARG A 399 -1.72 20.68 10.90
C ARG A 399 -0.68 21.33 11.80
N GLY A 400 -0.11 20.59 12.75
CA GLY A 400 1.04 21.02 13.54
C GLY A 400 2.22 21.45 12.66
N TRP A 401 2.59 20.64 11.67
CA TRP A 401 3.67 21.00 10.74
C TRP A 401 3.35 22.22 9.88
N SER A 402 2.09 22.38 9.42
CA SER A 402 1.68 23.60 8.70
C SER A 402 1.77 24.84 9.59
N ARG A 403 1.36 24.76 10.86
CA ARG A 403 1.50 25.86 11.83
C ARG A 403 2.97 26.22 12.07
N THR A 404 3.84 25.22 12.14
CA THR A 404 5.29 25.43 12.24
C THR A 404 5.84 26.12 11.00
N ALA A 405 5.37 25.74 9.82
CA ALA A 405 5.77 26.39 8.58
C ALA A 405 5.38 27.88 8.56
N ASP A 406 4.15 28.21 8.95
CA ASP A 406 3.68 29.59 9.03
C ASP A 406 4.48 30.41 10.06
N ALA A 407 4.86 29.80 11.20
CA ALA A 407 5.70 30.44 12.20
C ALA A 407 7.10 30.75 11.66
N LEU A 408 7.74 29.80 10.97
CA LEU A 408 9.03 30.01 10.31
C LEU A 408 8.97 31.12 9.26
N HIS A 409 7.90 31.17 8.46
CA HIS A 409 7.68 32.24 7.48
C HIS A 409 7.52 33.62 8.11
N ARG A 410 6.91 33.72 9.30
CA ARG A 410 6.83 34.98 10.08
C ARG A 410 8.19 35.41 10.64
N LEU A 411 9.07 34.46 10.94
CA LEU A 411 10.45 34.72 11.38
C LEU A 411 11.42 35.02 10.22
N GLY A 412 10.92 35.12 8.98
CA GLY A 412 11.74 35.41 7.79
C GLY A 412 12.41 34.20 7.15
N VAL A 413 12.17 32.99 7.66
CA VAL A 413 12.66 31.74 7.07
C VAL A 413 11.75 31.34 5.90
N ARG A 414 12.02 31.89 4.71
CA ARG A 414 11.22 31.69 3.49
C ARG A 414 12.08 31.18 2.33
N PRO A 415 11.49 30.50 1.32
CA PRO A 415 12.25 29.97 0.19
C PRO A 415 13.02 31.06 -0.59
N PRO A 416 14.25 30.77 -1.06
CA PRO A 416 15.03 29.56 -0.81
C PRO A 416 15.55 29.51 0.64
N CYS A 417 15.36 28.38 1.34
CA CYS A 417 15.71 28.20 2.75
C CYS A 417 16.12 26.75 3.05
N LEU A 418 16.76 26.52 4.20
CA LEU A 418 17.16 25.19 4.67
C LEU A 418 16.65 24.94 6.09
N LEU A 419 16.02 23.79 6.32
CA LEU A 419 15.65 23.32 7.65
C LEU A 419 16.47 22.12 8.09
N THR A 420 16.82 22.07 9.36
CA THR A 420 17.54 20.96 10.00
C THR A 420 16.87 20.55 11.30
N GLY A 421 17.24 19.38 11.83
CA GLY A 421 16.78 18.90 13.14
C GLY A 421 15.50 18.06 13.09
N ASP A 422 14.79 18.03 14.21
CA ASP A 422 13.66 17.14 14.43
C ASP A 422 12.45 17.53 13.57
N GLY A 423 11.83 16.56 12.88
CA GLY A 423 10.72 16.87 11.97
C GLY A 423 11.07 17.72 10.75
N ALA A 424 12.35 17.96 10.46
CA ALA A 424 12.76 18.89 9.41
C ALA A 424 12.24 18.49 8.02
N ILE A 425 12.13 17.20 7.70
CA ILE A 425 11.65 16.72 6.39
C ILE A 425 10.20 17.15 6.11
N PRO A 426 9.20 16.78 6.94
CA PRO A 426 7.83 17.21 6.69
C PRO A 426 7.69 18.72 6.79
N VAL A 427 8.28 19.38 7.80
CA VAL A 427 8.18 20.84 7.95
C VAL A 427 8.79 21.57 6.75
N ALA A 428 9.92 21.10 6.21
CA ALA A 428 10.56 21.68 5.02
C ALA A 428 9.66 21.60 3.79
N PHE A 429 8.91 20.50 3.63
CA PHE A 429 7.93 20.37 2.57
C PHE A 429 6.81 21.41 2.69
N TYR A 430 6.30 21.63 3.90
CA TYR A 430 5.26 22.62 4.16
C TYR A 430 5.76 24.07 4.06
N THR A 431 7.03 24.34 4.37
CA THR A 431 7.62 25.68 4.19
C THR A 431 8.10 25.96 2.77
N GLY A 432 8.26 24.94 1.92
CA GLY A 432 8.94 25.05 0.62
C GLY A 432 10.47 25.12 0.71
N CYS A 433 11.05 24.73 1.84
CA CYS A 433 12.50 24.72 2.07
C CYS A 433 13.15 23.39 1.69
N SER A 434 14.47 23.40 1.53
CA SER A 434 15.29 22.18 1.57
C SER A 434 15.38 21.62 2.99
N SER A 435 15.66 20.32 3.14
CA SER A 435 15.95 19.69 4.44
C SER A 435 17.37 19.11 4.47
N ALA A 436 18.05 19.25 5.62
CA ALA A 436 19.35 18.63 5.84
C ALA A 436 19.49 18.01 7.24
N ALA A 437 20.31 16.97 7.31
CA ALA A 437 20.75 16.35 8.55
C ALA A 437 22.26 16.06 8.51
N THR A 438 22.91 16.21 9.66
CA THR A 438 24.35 15.92 9.83
C THR A 438 24.61 14.51 10.35
N ALA A 439 23.58 13.81 10.81
CA ALA A 439 23.66 12.48 11.38
C ALA A 439 22.36 11.69 11.11
N GLY A 440 22.40 10.39 11.39
CA GLY A 440 21.27 9.48 11.22
C GLY A 440 21.07 9.00 9.78
N HIS A 441 19.98 8.27 9.56
CA HIS A 441 19.67 7.60 8.30
C HIS A 441 19.36 8.53 7.11
N ASN A 442 19.26 9.83 7.36
CA ASN A 442 19.03 10.88 6.37
C ASN A 442 20.17 11.90 6.32
N ALA A 443 21.35 11.56 6.86
CA ALA A 443 22.53 12.42 6.81
C ALA A 443 22.89 12.74 5.34
N ASN A 444 22.86 14.03 5.00
CA ASN A 444 23.09 14.52 3.64
C ASN A 444 23.87 15.85 3.62
N SER A 445 24.36 16.31 4.77
CA SER A 445 25.10 17.56 4.91
C SER A 445 26.09 17.51 6.08
N THR A 446 26.93 18.53 6.22
CA THR A 446 27.88 18.69 7.34
C THR A 446 27.60 19.99 8.08
N GLU A 447 28.10 20.12 9.31
CA GLU A 447 27.96 21.36 10.10
C GLU A 447 28.56 22.57 9.36
N GLU A 448 29.72 22.40 8.71
CA GLU A 448 30.37 23.47 7.95
C GLU A 448 29.56 23.86 6.70
N ALA A 449 28.90 22.89 6.07
CA ALA A 449 28.02 23.16 4.92
C ALA A 449 26.78 23.94 5.35
N ILE A 450 26.18 23.60 6.50
CA ILE A 450 25.04 24.33 7.07
C ILE A 450 25.44 25.76 7.45
N LEU A 451 26.56 25.96 8.15
CA LEU A 451 27.06 27.30 8.50
C LEU A 451 27.35 28.16 7.27
N ARG A 452 27.96 27.58 6.23
CA ARG A 452 28.16 28.28 4.94
C ARG A 452 26.84 28.65 4.27
N THR A 453 25.80 27.84 4.45
CA THR A 453 24.47 28.08 3.88
C THR A 453 23.73 29.18 4.64
N ALA A 454 23.83 29.20 5.98
CA ALA A 454 23.27 30.22 6.86
C ALA A 454 23.82 31.63 6.62
N ARG A 455 24.99 31.76 5.98
CA ARG A 455 25.52 33.06 5.53
C ARG A 455 24.86 33.60 4.26
N ARG A 456 24.13 32.77 3.50
CA ARG A 456 23.63 33.09 2.15
C ARG A 456 22.11 33.08 2.06
N ILE A 457 21.46 32.15 2.76
CA ILE A 457 20.00 32.00 2.76
C ILE A 457 19.50 31.74 4.19
N PRO A 458 18.20 31.95 4.47
CA PRO A 458 17.62 31.62 5.76
C PRO A 458 17.78 30.13 6.12
N VAL A 459 18.21 29.87 7.35
CA VAL A 459 18.35 28.51 7.90
C VAL A 459 17.66 28.44 9.25
N ALA A 460 16.96 27.34 9.53
CA ALA A 460 16.44 27.07 10.86
C ALA A 460 16.68 25.63 11.31
N ALA A 461 16.99 25.46 12.59
CA ALA A 461 17.12 24.19 13.26
C ALA A 461 15.93 23.99 14.21
N LEU A 462 15.21 22.89 14.00
CA LEU A 462 14.10 22.44 14.84
C LEU A 462 14.66 21.55 15.95
N VAL A 463 14.56 21.99 17.19
CA VAL A 463 15.16 21.30 18.33
C VAL A 463 14.07 20.94 19.35
N PRO A 464 13.91 19.67 19.74
CA PRO A 464 12.95 19.29 20.79
C PRO A 464 13.20 20.05 22.09
N ASP A 465 12.14 20.41 22.80
CA ASP A 465 12.26 21.11 24.08
C ASP A 465 13.06 20.28 25.10
N GLY A 466 13.88 20.97 25.90
CA GLY A 466 14.77 20.33 26.88
C GLY A 466 16.01 19.67 26.29
N THR A 467 16.22 19.71 24.97
CA THR A 467 17.44 19.21 24.33
C THR A 467 18.41 20.34 23.96
N ARG A 468 19.71 20.03 23.92
CA ARG A 468 20.74 21.00 23.54
C ARG A 468 20.73 21.23 22.03
N PRO A 469 20.78 22.48 21.55
CA PRO A 469 20.90 22.74 20.12
C PRO A 469 22.23 22.22 19.56
N PRO A 470 22.26 21.90 18.25
CA PRO A 470 23.49 21.52 17.57
C PRO A 470 24.52 22.65 17.62
N GLY A 471 25.82 22.30 17.55
CA GLY A 471 26.93 23.24 17.73
C GLY A 471 26.81 24.48 16.85
N TYR A 472 26.46 24.30 15.58
CA TYR A 472 26.32 25.37 14.60
C TYR A 472 25.17 26.36 14.84
N ALA A 473 24.18 26.02 15.68
CA ALA A 473 22.98 26.84 15.91
C ALA A 473 22.92 27.47 17.31
N ARG A 474 23.94 27.24 18.15
CA ARG A 474 23.94 27.68 19.57
C ARG A 474 23.76 29.19 19.74
N ASP A 475 24.38 29.97 18.84
CA ASP A 475 24.41 31.43 18.91
C ASP A 475 23.31 32.09 18.07
N TRP A 476 22.41 31.30 17.47
CA TRP A 476 21.31 31.81 16.68
C TRP A 476 20.17 32.31 17.56
N PRO A 477 19.45 33.38 17.16
CA PRO A 477 18.15 33.73 17.73
C PRO A 477 17.22 32.52 17.80
N SER A 478 16.37 32.51 18.82
CA SER A 478 15.54 31.35 19.11
C SER A 478 14.16 31.72 19.63
N GLU A 479 13.15 30.97 19.22
CA GLU A 479 11.74 31.17 19.60
C GLU A 479 11.11 29.83 20.02
N PRO A 480 10.30 29.79 21.09
CA PRO A 480 9.55 28.60 21.46
C PRO A 480 8.40 28.37 20.47
N LEU A 481 8.17 27.12 20.09
CA LEU A 481 7.07 26.72 19.24
C LEU A 481 6.64 25.27 19.51
N GLY A 482 5.51 25.10 20.22
CA GLY A 482 4.76 23.85 20.24
C GLY A 482 5.54 22.61 20.69
N GLY A 483 6.23 22.67 21.83
CA GLY A 483 7.04 21.55 22.33
C GLY A 483 8.44 21.43 21.70
N GLN A 484 8.79 22.40 20.85
CA GLN A 484 10.11 22.55 20.24
C GLN A 484 10.60 24.00 20.39
N ARG A 485 11.89 24.18 20.19
CA ARG A 485 12.55 25.48 20.09
C ARG A 485 13.16 25.63 18.71
N LEU A 486 12.78 26.70 18.04
CA LEU A 486 13.31 27.07 16.73
C LEU A 486 14.58 27.89 16.94
N TYR A 487 15.66 27.54 16.28
CA TYR A 487 16.85 28.39 16.16
C TYR A 487 17.00 28.81 14.72
N TYR A 488 17.21 30.09 14.43
CA TYR A 488 17.18 30.56 13.05
C TYR A 488 18.24 31.61 12.76
N ALA A 489 18.75 31.59 11.53
CA ALA A 489 19.66 32.58 10.98
C ALA A 489 19.06 33.12 9.67
N VAL A 490 18.80 34.43 9.61
CA VAL A 490 18.28 35.12 8.42
C VAL A 490 19.35 36.13 7.96
N PRO A 491 20.01 35.89 6.81
CA PRO A 491 21.00 36.82 6.27
C PRO A 491 20.41 38.21 6.03
N GLY A 492 21.12 39.26 6.44
CA GLY A 492 20.68 40.66 6.24
C GLY A 492 19.59 41.14 7.20
N GLY A 493 19.06 40.28 8.07
CA GLY A 493 18.23 40.66 9.22
C GLY A 493 19.11 41.16 10.35
N GLY A 494 19.67 42.36 10.20
CA GLY A 494 20.33 43.06 11.29
C GLY A 494 19.37 43.25 12.47
N ARG A 495 19.89 43.12 13.69
CA ARG A 495 19.38 43.91 14.81
C ARG A 495 19.59 45.39 14.51
#